data_AF-A0AA94ERV3-F1
#
_entry.id   AF-A0AA94ERV3-F1
#
_cell.length_a   1.000
_cell.length_b   1.000
_cell.length_c   1.000
_cell.angle_alpha   90.00
_cell.angle_beta   90.00
_cell.angle_gamma   90.00
#
_symmetry.space_group_name_H-M   'P 1'
#
loop_
_entity.id
_entity.type
_entity.pdbx_description
1 polymer ?
#
loop_
_entity_poly.entity_id
_entity_poly.type
_entity_poly.pdbx_seq_one_letter_code
_entity_poly.pdbx_strand_id
1 'polypeptide(L)'
;MFKVTPNPPDNTGAPAEESLDTATLDKEAADRAFAHYFPPTNDKQSKRRKGRLFTISNDIDSEALLANASEDMLSINAIAAKLADDVEGSNRSVALALSRIADGAQIMVERALDDLEDLIAGKAAKA
;
A
#
# COMPACT_ATOMS: atom_id res chain seq x y z
N MET A 1 -79.00 28.06 27.01
CA MET A 1 -77.91 27.87 27.99
C MET A 1 -76.69 28.62 27.50
N PHE A 2 -76.32 29.71 28.16
CA PHE A 2 -75.08 30.45 27.86
C PHE A 2 -73.91 29.71 28.53
N LYS A 3 -72.88 29.33 27.76
CA LYS A 3 -71.64 28.79 28.35
C LYS A 3 -70.83 29.98 28.86
N VAL A 4 -70.68 30.08 30.18
CA VAL A 4 -69.73 31.00 30.82
C VAL A 4 -68.34 30.43 30.57
N THR A 5 -67.51 31.17 29.84
CA THR A 5 -66.11 30.78 29.62
C THR A 5 -65.31 31.08 30.89
N PRO A 6 -64.66 30.08 31.53
CA PRO A 6 -63.80 30.35 32.68
C PRO A 6 -62.47 30.96 32.23
N ASN A 7 -61.98 31.97 32.95
CA ASN A 7 -60.62 32.48 32.74
C ASN A 7 -59.57 31.44 33.22
N PRO A 8 -58.40 31.40 32.57
CA PRO A 8 -57.33 30.46 32.92
C PRO A 8 -56.69 30.80 34.27
N PRO A 9 -56.08 29.81 34.96
CA PRO A 9 -55.53 29.99 36.30
C PRO A 9 -54.23 30.82 36.26
N ASP A 10 -54.02 31.63 37.30
CA ASP A 10 -52.80 32.40 37.49
C ASP A 10 -51.59 31.47 37.66
N ASN A 11 -50.63 31.57 36.74
CA ASN A 11 -49.33 30.91 36.84
C ASN A 11 -48.49 31.60 37.93
N THR A 12 -48.70 31.19 39.18
CA THR A 12 -47.76 31.48 40.26
C THR A 12 -46.83 30.28 40.44
N GLY A 13 -45.64 30.36 39.83
CA GLY A 13 -44.43 29.69 40.27
C GLY A 13 -44.21 28.27 39.75
N ALA A 14 -43.54 28.15 38.60
CA ALA A 14 -42.70 26.98 38.32
C ALA A 14 -41.31 27.20 38.96
N PRO A 15 -40.70 26.18 39.58
CA PRO A 15 -39.37 26.30 40.17
C PRO A 15 -38.32 26.55 39.09
N ALA A 16 -37.29 27.33 39.43
CA ALA A 16 -36.20 27.66 38.54
C ALA A 16 -35.51 26.38 38.04
N GLU A 17 -35.74 26.05 36.77
CA GLU A 17 -35.02 24.99 36.06
C GLU A 17 -33.53 25.37 36.08
N GLU A 18 -32.71 24.53 36.71
CA GLU A 18 -31.26 24.63 36.63
C GLU A 18 -30.87 24.66 35.15
N SER A 19 -30.20 25.73 34.72
CA SER A 19 -29.80 25.89 33.33
C SER A 19 -28.79 24.81 32.97
N LEU A 20 -29.27 23.73 32.34
CA LEU A 20 -28.42 22.72 31.73
C LEU A 20 -27.55 23.40 30.68
N ASP A 21 -26.23 23.26 30.79
CA ASP A 21 -25.28 23.83 29.85
C ASP A 21 -25.38 23.07 28.51
N THR A 22 -26.32 23.51 27.67
CA THR A 22 -26.66 22.90 26.39
C THR A 22 -25.44 22.73 25.49
N ALA A 23 -24.45 23.62 25.60
CA ALA A 23 -23.21 23.55 24.82
C ALA A 23 -22.35 22.34 25.17
N THR A 24 -22.37 21.89 26.43
CA THR A 24 -21.65 20.67 26.85
C THR A 24 -22.33 19.41 26.35
N LEU A 25 -23.68 19.40 26.34
CA LEU A 25 -24.48 18.29 25.86
C LEU A 25 -24.33 18.12 24.34
N ASP A 26 -24.33 19.23 23.60
CA ASP A 26 -24.15 19.25 22.14
C ASP A 26 -22.77 18.71 21.75
N LYS A 27 -21.74 19.08 22.51
CA LYS A 27 -20.38 18.57 22.29
C LYS A 27 -20.27 17.07 22.54
N GLU A 28 -20.85 16.59 23.63
CA GLU A 28 -20.84 15.16 23.96
C GLU A 28 -21.63 14.33 22.95
N ALA A 29 -22.77 14.84 22.48
CA ALA A 29 -23.56 14.20 21.43
C ALA A 29 -22.80 14.18 20.09
N ALA A 30 -22.12 15.26 19.74
CA ALA A 30 -21.26 15.32 18.57
C ALA A 30 -20.10 14.31 18.67
N ASP A 31 -19.39 14.26 19.79
CA ASP A 31 -18.28 13.33 20.02
C ASP A 31 -18.76 11.87 19.94
N ARG A 32 -19.94 11.55 20.49
CA ARG A 32 -20.57 10.23 20.37
C ARG A 32 -20.95 9.89 18.93
N ALA A 33 -21.51 10.83 18.18
CA ALA A 33 -21.83 10.63 16.77
C ALA A 33 -20.56 10.40 15.94
N PHE A 34 -19.49 11.17 16.17
CA PHE A 34 -18.21 10.96 15.51
C PHE A 34 -17.63 9.59 15.81
N ALA A 35 -17.63 9.14 17.06
CA ALA A 35 -17.15 7.81 17.43
C ALA A 35 -17.98 6.68 16.80
N HIS A 36 -19.29 6.89 16.60
CA HIS A 36 -20.19 5.88 16.05
C HIS A 36 -20.10 5.76 14.52
N TYR A 37 -20.06 6.89 13.81
CA TYR A 37 -20.02 6.92 12.34
C TYR A 37 -18.59 6.86 11.78
N PHE A 38 -17.60 7.24 12.58
CA PHE A 38 -16.18 7.16 12.23
C PHE A 38 -15.42 6.38 13.33
N PRO A 39 -15.74 5.08 13.51
CA PRO A 39 -15.02 4.27 14.48
C PRO A 39 -13.52 4.31 14.15
N PRO A 40 -12.64 4.53 15.14
CA PRO A 40 -11.21 4.55 14.88
C PRO A 40 -10.83 3.22 14.24
N THR A 41 -10.19 3.29 13.08
CA THR A 41 -9.59 2.12 12.46
C THR A 41 -8.47 1.68 13.39
N ASN A 42 -8.79 0.76 14.31
CA ASN A 42 -7.78 -0.14 14.84
C ASN A 42 -7.36 -1.00 13.66
N ASP A 43 -6.52 -0.43 12.81
CA ASP A 43 -5.69 -1.17 11.90
C ASP A 43 -4.88 -2.08 12.80
N LYS A 44 -5.44 -3.26 13.07
CA LYS A 44 -4.68 -4.44 13.43
C LYS A 44 -3.83 -4.68 12.20
N GLN A 45 -2.75 -3.91 12.12
CA GLN A 45 -1.70 -4.03 11.16
C GLN A 45 -1.30 -5.48 11.32
N SER A 46 -1.79 -6.33 10.42
CA SER A 46 -1.45 -7.73 10.43
C SER A 46 0.06 -7.69 10.47
N LYS A 47 0.67 -8.23 11.53
CA LYS A 47 2.12 -8.34 11.62
C LYS A 47 2.48 -9.22 10.44
N ARG A 48 2.75 -8.60 9.28
CA ARG A 48 3.24 -9.29 8.09
C ARG A 48 4.43 -10.07 8.61
N ARG A 49 4.34 -11.40 8.56
CA ARG A 49 5.46 -12.26 8.96
C ARG A 49 6.67 -11.75 8.18
N LYS A 50 7.64 -11.15 8.86
CA LYS A 50 8.92 -10.72 8.28
C LYS A 50 9.84 -11.94 8.07
N GLY A 51 9.30 -13.03 7.53
CA GLY A 51 10.07 -14.20 7.15
C GLY A 51 10.51 -14.02 5.70
N ARG A 52 11.81 -13.89 5.45
CA ARG A 52 12.35 -14.06 4.11
C ARG A 52 12.22 -15.55 3.76
N LEU A 53 11.51 -15.87 2.66
CA LEU A 53 11.44 -17.24 2.14
C LEU A 53 12.78 -17.65 1.51
N PHE A 54 13.52 -16.68 0.95
CA PHE A 54 14.79 -16.89 0.28
C PHE A 54 15.83 -15.86 0.74
N THR A 55 17.08 -16.31 0.82
CA THR A 55 18.25 -15.48 1.13
C THR A 55 19.38 -15.82 0.16
N ILE A 56 20.13 -14.81 -0.26
CA ILE A 56 21.39 -15.00 -0.98
C ILE A 56 22.47 -15.35 0.05
N SER A 57 23.30 -16.35 -0.24
CA SER A 57 24.41 -16.73 0.64
C SER A 57 25.53 -15.68 0.59
N ASN A 58 26.16 -15.40 1.73
CA ASN A 58 27.15 -14.30 1.85
C ASN A 58 28.48 -14.57 1.13
N ASP A 59 28.72 -15.82 0.74
CA ASP A 59 29.93 -16.33 0.09
C ASP A 59 29.81 -16.47 -1.43
N ILE A 60 28.66 -16.10 -2.01
CA ILE A 60 28.49 -16.07 -3.47
C ILE A 60 29.14 -14.81 -4.02
N ASP A 61 29.95 -15.00 -5.06
CA ASP A 61 30.59 -13.90 -5.76
C ASP A 61 29.59 -13.08 -6.60
N SER A 62 29.90 -11.80 -6.81
CA SER A 62 29.05 -10.88 -7.58
C SER A 62 28.87 -11.33 -9.02
N GLU A 63 29.89 -11.94 -9.63
CA GLU A 63 29.82 -12.50 -10.98
C GLU A 63 28.74 -13.58 -11.06
N ALA A 64 28.73 -14.52 -10.11
CA ALA A 64 27.73 -15.59 -10.06
C ALA A 64 26.31 -15.06 -9.81
N LEU A 65 26.14 -13.99 -9.02
CA LEU A 65 24.84 -13.34 -8.83
C LEU A 65 24.32 -12.68 -10.10
N LEU A 66 25.19 -11.96 -10.81
CA LEU A 66 24.84 -11.27 -12.05
C LEU A 66 24.59 -12.27 -13.19
N ALA A 67 25.38 -13.35 -13.27
CA ALA A 67 25.15 -14.43 -14.23
C ALA A 67 23.79 -15.10 -14.02
N ASN A 68 23.45 -15.45 -12.77
CA ASN A 68 22.14 -16.00 -12.44
C ASN A 68 21.00 -15.02 -12.76
N ALA A 69 21.18 -13.73 -12.44
CA ALA A 69 20.19 -12.71 -12.79
C ALA A 69 20.01 -12.59 -14.31
N SER A 70 21.07 -12.72 -15.11
CA SER A 70 20.98 -12.73 -16.57
C SER A 70 20.19 -13.94 -17.09
N GLU A 71 20.43 -15.13 -16.53
CA GLU A 71 19.69 -16.35 -16.86
C GLU A 71 18.20 -16.27 -16.48
N ASP A 72 17.89 -15.67 -15.32
CA ASP A 72 16.52 -15.37 -14.92
C ASP A 72 15.83 -14.43 -15.91
N MET A 73 16.51 -13.37 -16.39
CA MET A 73 15.94 -12.44 -17.38
C MET A 73 15.69 -13.12 -18.73
N LEU A 74 16.62 -13.95 -19.20
CA LEU A 74 16.44 -14.76 -20.41
C LEU A 74 15.22 -15.69 -20.27
N SER A 75 15.08 -16.33 -19.11
CA SER A 75 13.95 -17.21 -18.79
C SER A 75 12.63 -16.46 -18.77
N ILE A 76 12.58 -15.29 -18.13
CA ILE A 76 11.40 -14.42 -18.11
C ILE A 76 11.02 -14.00 -19.53
N ASN A 77 11.99 -13.61 -20.35
CA ASN A 77 11.73 -13.20 -21.72
C ASN A 77 11.14 -14.35 -22.56
N ALA A 78 11.70 -15.56 -22.45
CA ALA A 78 11.17 -16.74 -23.14
C ALA A 78 9.73 -17.07 -22.70
N ILE A 79 9.42 -16.97 -21.40
CA ILE A 79 8.07 -17.18 -20.87
C ILE A 79 7.11 -16.09 -21.39
N ALA A 80 7.53 -14.82 -21.34
CA ALA A 80 6.72 -13.70 -21.76
C ALA A 80 6.44 -13.71 -23.27
N ALA A 81 7.43 -14.08 -24.09
CA ALA A 81 7.27 -14.24 -25.53
C ALA A 81 6.29 -15.38 -25.85
N LYS A 82 6.48 -16.55 -25.22
CA LYS A 82 5.54 -17.68 -25.37
C LYS A 82 4.12 -17.30 -24.95
N LEU A 83 3.97 -16.61 -23.81
CA LEU A 83 2.66 -16.14 -23.35
C LEU A 83 2.04 -15.15 -24.35
N ALA A 84 2.84 -14.27 -24.96
CA ALA A 84 2.37 -13.30 -25.95
C ALA A 84 1.86 -13.98 -27.24
N ASP A 85 2.33 -15.17 -27.57
CA ASP A 85 1.81 -15.95 -28.69
C ASP A 85 0.49 -16.66 -28.36
N ASP A 86 0.28 -17.01 -27.08
CA ASP A 86 -0.91 -17.73 -26.60
C ASP A 86 -2.11 -16.82 -26.26
N VAL A 87 -1.92 -15.49 -26.21
CA VAL A 87 -2.97 -14.52 -25.83
C VAL A 87 -3.17 -13.42 -26.89
N GLU A 88 -4.35 -12.79 -26.86
CA GLU A 88 -4.71 -11.73 -27.80
C GLU A 88 -5.01 -10.39 -27.11
N GLY A 89 -5.15 -9.32 -27.91
CA GLY A 89 -5.60 -8.01 -27.46
C GLY A 89 -4.66 -7.36 -26.43
N SER A 90 -5.25 -6.74 -25.41
CA SER A 90 -4.50 -6.02 -24.36
C SER A 90 -3.57 -6.93 -23.55
N ASN A 91 -3.94 -8.19 -23.34
CA ASN A 91 -3.10 -9.15 -22.60
C ASN A 91 -1.83 -9.48 -23.38
N ARG A 92 -1.90 -9.52 -24.71
CA ARG A 92 -0.70 -9.68 -25.55
C ARG A 92 0.24 -8.50 -25.39
N SER A 93 -0.29 -7.29 -25.35
CA SER A 93 0.51 -6.09 -25.11
C SER A 93 1.20 -6.12 -23.73
N VAL A 94 0.53 -6.65 -22.71
CA VAL A 94 1.13 -6.82 -21.37
C VAL A 94 2.26 -7.85 -21.39
N ALA A 95 2.06 -9.00 -22.04
CA ALA A 95 3.10 -10.02 -22.19
C ALA A 95 4.32 -9.50 -22.96
N LEU A 96 4.11 -8.78 -24.07
CA LEU A 96 5.20 -8.14 -24.81
C LEU A 96 5.92 -7.06 -24.00
N ALA A 97 5.21 -6.33 -23.14
CA ALA A 97 5.83 -5.34 -22.24
C ALA A 97 6.75 -6.02 -21.21
N LEU A 98 6.37 -7.19 -20.68
CA LEU A 98 7.22 -8.01 -19.81
C LEU A 98 8.51 -8.42 -20.52
N SER A 99 8.42 -8.95 -21.75
CA SER A 99 9.60 -9.28 -22.58
C SER A 99 10.54 -8.08 -22.73
N ARG A 100 10.00 -6.91 -23.11
CA ARG A 100 10.80 -5.70 -23.31
C ARG A 100 11.49 -5.21 -22.03
N ILE A 101 10.83 -5.35 -20.88
CA ILE A 101 11.44 -4.99 -19.58
C ILE A 101 12.56 -5.97 -19.24
N ALA A 102 12.36 -7.27 -19.48
CA ALA A 102 13.38 -8.29 -19.26
C ALA A 102 14.61 -8.05 -20.15
N ASP A 103 14.42 -7.76 -21.45
CA ASP A 103 15.51 -7.40 -22.37
C ASP A 103 16.31 -6.19 -21.87
N GLY A 104 15.60 -5.13 -21.45
CA GLY A 104 16.24 -3.93 -20.91
C GLY A 104 17.01 -4.20 -19.62
N ALA A 105 16.47 -5.04 -18.73
CA ALA A 105 17.13 -5.45 -17.51
C ALA A 105 18.38 -6.31 -17.78
N GLN A 106 18.30 -7.23 -18.75
CA GLN A 106 19.43 -8.05 -19.16
C GLN A 106 20.61 -7.18 -19.64
N ILE A 107 20.36 -6.20 -20.51
CA ILE A 107 21.40 -5.28 -20.99
C ILE A 107 22.05 -4.51 -19.84
N MET A 108 21.26 -4.08 -18.84
CA MET A 108 21.80 -3.41 -17.65
C MET A 108 22.67 -4.35 -16.79
N VAL A 109 22.29 -5.63 -16.67
CA VAL A 109 23.06 -6.65 -15.95
C VAL A 109 24.37 -6.97 -16.67
N GLU A 110 24.32 -7.20 -17.98
CA GLU A 110 25.50 -7.44 -18.80
C GLU A 110 26.48 -6.26 -18.71
N ARG A 111 25.97 -5.02 -18.82
CA ARG A 111 26.79 -3.81 -18.64
C ARG A 111 27.43 -3.73 -17.24
N ALA A 112 26.69 -4.08 -16.19
CA ALA A 112 27.22 -4.07 -14.83
C ALA A 112 28.29 -5.16 -14.60
N LEU A 113 28.18 -6.29 -15.30
CA LEU A 113 29.17 -7.35 -15.30
C LEU A 113 30.47 -6.88 -15.97
N ASP A 114 30.37 -6.30 -17.17
CA ASP A 114 31.51 -5.73 -17.90
C ASP A 114 32.25 -4.68 -17.03
N ASP A 115 31.51 -3.76 -16.42
CA ASP A 115 32.07 -2.72 -15.55
C ASP A 115 32.79 -3.33 -14.31
N LEU A 116 32.30 -4.46 -13.79
CA LEU A 116 32.92 -5.18 -12.67
C LEU A 116 34.23 -5.86 -13.10
N GLU A 117 34.24 -6.52 -14.25
CA GLU A 117 35.42 -7.18 -14.82
C GLU A 117 36.56 -6.15 -15.05
N ASP A 118 36.24 -4.99 -15.62
CA ASP A 118 37.19 -3.89 -15.82
C ASP A 118 37.78 -3.37 -14.51
N LEU A 119 36.96 -3.24 -13.46
CA LEU A 119 37.42 -2.81 -12.13
C LEU A 119 38.37 -3.83 -11.50
N ILE A 120 38.10 -5.13 -11.68
CA ILE A 120 38.95 -6.21 -11.17
C ILE A 120 40.29 -6.21 -11.93
N ALA A 121 40.24 -6.13 -13.26
CA ALA A 121 41.44 -6.07 -14.10
C ALA A 121 42.31 -4.85 -13.80
N GLY A 122 41.70 -3.67 -13.62
CA GLY A 122 42.41 -2.44 -13.25
C GLY A 122 43.07 -2.50 -11.87
N LYS A 123 42.47 -3.21 -10.91
CA LYS A 123 43.09 -3.47 -9.60
C LYS A 123 44.28 -4.43 -9.72
N ALA A 124 44.16 -5.48 -10.52
CA ALA A 124 45.24 -6.44 -10.75
C ALA A 124 46.45 -5.80 -11.44
N ALA A 125 46.23 -4.87 -12.37
CA ALA A 125 47.31 -4.15 -13.05
C ALA A 125 48.07 -3.13 -12.17
N LYS A 126 47.51 -2.78 -11.00
CA LYS A 126 48.07 -1.79 -10.06
C LYS A 126 48.74 -2.43 -8.83
N ALA A 127 48.56 -3.73 -8.63
CA ALA A 127 49.21 -4.52 -7.60
C ALA A 127 50.55 -5.08 -8.08
#